data_AF-A0A3B4GQJ9-F1
#
_entry.id   AF-A0A3B4GQJ9-F1
#
_cell.length_a   1.000
_cell.length_b   1.000
_cell.length_c   1.000
_cell.angle_alpha   90.00
_cell.angle_beta   90.00
_cell.angle_gamma   90.00
#
_symmetry.space_group_name_H-M   'P 1'
#
loop_
_entity.id
_entity.type
_entity.pdbx_description
1 polymer ?
#
loop_
_entity_poly.entity_id
_entity_poly.type
_entity_poly.pdbx_seq_one_letter_code
_entity_poly.pdbx_strand_id
1 'polypeptide(L)'
;MVRRNLGQSTRSIYLGLACLSLSLHVLLAFFCLSVLQTACVFPTSSSSSSIPRTDTQHHESVSQSPASDAASSNKLQRRPHDEVRHKPTANMLHHKVRGSLNEVAEKSKKLIGVGKIIQKVDGPSKFGALFKHPLYNLPQPELQQDDWLMRLKTEEDAKDTESHEEENEDIFPDDSEWQSNSHEEGYDKVTWTTDVETHPPWLRFHLGISRWELYNRKDPNLAQLTHYLATQRILGAVQKKGGTQLKLLISFPNYGQALLKPMKQSRHAETDVNLFYFSDFERHNAEIAAFHLDRLLGFNRIPPVVGRLINVTTEIKEITTDRRLSKTFFTSPAGNVCFYGQCEYYCSVEHPVCGQPHMLEVSLATMLPDLTIAPRRSWRSPWRRSYSRTKLAQWEKDPAYCDTVKQTPPYNQGTRLVDLIDMAVLDFLMSNMDRHHYETFEQFGNNTFLLHLDNGRAFGRHSQDEPSILAPLQQCCRIRRSTFLRLRLLSLPDFRLSDIMRESLTQDPLSRVAPLLSEPHLSALDRRLAKVLQAVQTCQEKHDDVIYNDIEGHDQGPRSAVTA
;
A
#
# COMPACT_ATOMS: atom_id res chain seq x y z
N MET A 1 55.02 3.92 60.36
CA MET A 1 55.39 2.57 59.87
C MET A 1 54.11 1.77 59.68
N VAL A 2 53.82 1.28 58.47
CA VAL A 2 52.96 0.11 58.12
C VAL A 2 52.96 0.03 56.59
N ARG A 3 53.32 -1.11 56.02
CA ARG A 3 53.41 -1.34 54.57
C ARG A 3 52.25 -2.27 54.19
N ARG A 4 51.23 -1.77 53.51
CA ARG A 4 50.01 -2.54 53.23
C ARG A 4 50.26 -3.49 52.03
N ASN A 5 50.48 -4.77 52.31
CA ASN A 5 50.64 -5.79 51.27
C ASN A 5 49.31 -6.03 50.55
N LEU A 6 49.29 -5.80 49.22
CA LEU A 6 48.20 -6.26 48.37
C LEU A 6 48.42 -7.74 48.05
N GLY A 7 47.51 -8.62 48.50
CA GLY A 7 47.64 -10.06 48.35
C GLY A 7 47.52 -10.54 46.90
N GLN A 8 48.25 -11.61 46.55
CA GLN A 8 48.39 -12.13 45.18
C GLN A 8 47.11 -12.72 44.56
N SER A 9 46.00 -12.77 45.29
CA SER A 9 44.78 -13.51 44.95
C SER A 9 44.10 -13.04 43.65
N THR A 10 43.90 -11.73 43.47
CA THR A 10 43.14 -11.18 42.33
C THR A 10 43.76 -11.50 40.97
N ARG A 11 45.09 -11.55 40.88
CA ARG A 11 45.81 -11.77 39.62
C ARG A 11 45.56 -13.16 39.03
N SER A 12 45.34 -14.17 39.88
CA SER A 12 45.01 -15.53 39.45
C SER A 12 43.59 -15.62 38.86
N ILE A 13 42.63 -14.91 39.47
CA ILE A 13 41.23 -14.87 39.02
C ILE A 13 41.13 -14.21 37.62
N TYR A 14 41.79 -13.06 37.42
CA TYR A 14 41.81 -12.41 36.10
C TYR A 14 42.51 -13.26 35.03
N LEU A 15 43.57 -14.00 35.38
CA LEU A 15 44.23 -14.91 34.45
C LEU A 15 43.31 -16.08 34.08
N GLY A 16 42.59 -16.65 35.04
CA GLY A 16 41.59 -17.69 34.80
C GLY A 16 40.46 -17.23 33.87
N LEU A 17 39.91 -16.03 34.10
CA LEU A 17 38.88 -15.43 33.24
C LEU A 17 39.40 -15.16 31.82
N ALA A 18 40.65 -14.69 31.68
CA ALA A 18 41.28 -14.47 30.38
C ALA A 18 41.47 -15.79 29.60
N CYS A 19 41.97 -16.84 30.26
CA CYS A 19 42.09 -18.17 29.65
C CYS A 19 40.73 -18.74 29.23
N LEU A 20 39.70 -18.62 30.07
CA LEU A 20 38.35 -19.13 29.79
C LEU A 20 37.70 -18.40 28.61
N SER A 21 37.86 -17.07 28.54
CA SER A 21 37.46 -16.27 27.38
C SER A 21 38.19 -16.67 26.10
N LEU A 22 39.52 -16.87 26.16
CA LEU A 22 40.32 -17.31 25.02
C LEU A 22 39.88 -18.69 24.52
N SER A 23 39.66 -19.65 25.43
CA SER A 23 39.15 -20.98 25.10
C SER A 23 37.78 -20.93 24.40
N LEU A 24 36.88 -20.04 24.85
CA LEU A 24 35.56 -19.86 24.24
C LEU A 24 35.68 -19.33 22.80
N HIS A 25 36.55 -18.34 22.56
CA HIS A 25 36.79 -17.79 21.21
C HIS A 25 37.44 -18.81 20.27
N VAL A 26 38.37 -19.64 20.77
CA VAL A 26 38.99 -20.73 19.98
C VAL A 26 37.95 -21.80 19.61
N LEU A 27 37.08 -22.20 20.54
CA LEU A 27 35.95 -23.10 20.25
C LEU A 27 35.00 -22.50 19.19
N LEU A 28 34.67 -21.21 19.30
CA LEU A 28 33.84 -20.52 18.30
C LEU A 28 34.50 -20.51 16.92
N ALA A 29 35.80 -20.26 16.84
CA ALA A 29 36.56 -20.28 15.59
C ALA A 29 36.56 -21.67 14.92
N PHE A 30 36.78 -22.74 15.70
CA PHE A 30 36.68 -24.12 15.19
C PHE A 30 35.26 -24.48 14.71
N PHE A 31 34.21 -24.00 15.40
CA PHE A 31 32.83 -24.18 14.96
C PHE A 31 32.52 -23.44 13.65
N CYS A 32 32.99 -22.20 13.50
CA CYS A 32 32.87 -21.46 12.23
C CYS A 32 33.62 -22.16 11.08
N LEU A 33 34.80 -22.71 11.34
CA LEU A 33 35.60 -23.45 10.35
C LEU A 33 34.92 -24.75 9.86
N SER A 34 34.28 -25.52 10.75
CA SER A 34 33.58 -26.75 10.36
C SER A 34 32.25 -26.49 9.62
N VAL A 35 31.55 -25.39 9.94
CA VAL A 35 30.40 -24.89 9.17
C VAL A 35 30.84 -24.40 7.77
N LEU A 36 32.00 -23.76 7.65
CA LEU A 36 32.57 -23.37 6.35
C LEU A 36 32.99 -24.58 5.50
N GLN A 37 33.59 -25.62 6.10
CA GLN A 37 33.97 -26.84 5.38
C GLN A 37 32.77 -27.64 4.86
N THR A 38 31.62 -27.63 5.56
CA THR A 38 30.40 -28.32 5.11
C THR A 38 29.64 -27.59 4.01
N ALA A 39 29.93 -26.30 3.77
CA ALA A 39 29.31 -25.50 2.72
C ALA A 39 29.96 -25.62 1.32
N CYS A 40 31.14 -26.24 1.21
CA CYS A 40 31.98 -26.21 -0.01
C CYS A 40 32.13 -27.56 -0.73
N VAL A 41 31.11 -28.43 -0.68
CA VAL A 41 31.06 -29.64 -1.52
C VAL A 41 30.30 -29.35 -2.82
N PHE A 42 31.03 -29.13 -3.91
CA PHE A 42 30.43 -29.04 -5.25
C PHE A 42 29.92 -30.42 -5.71
N PRO A 43 28.74 -30.51 -6.36
CA PRO A 43 28.32 -31.74 -7.03
C PRO A 43 29.26 -32.07 -8.18
N THR A 44 29.87 -33.26 -8.18
CA THR A 44 30.76 -33.70 -9.26
C THR A 44 29.95 -34.11 -10.50
N SER A 45 30.31 -33.54 -11.65
CA SER A 45 29.76 -33.90 -12.95
C SER A 45 30.19 -35.31 -13.35
N SER A 46 29.24 -36.16 -13.75
CA SER A 46 29.51 -37.47 -14.35
C SER A 46 28.61 -37.72 -15.57
N SER A 47 29.18 -38.26 -16.65
CA SER A 47 28.48 -38.49 -17.91
C SER A 47 29.03 -39.71 -18.65
N SER A 48 28.10 -40.51 -19.18
CA SER A 48 28.26 -41.49 -20.28
C SER A 48 29.27 -42.64 -20.17
N SER A 49 28.80 -43.82 -19.74
CA SER A 49 29.02 -45.17 -20.33
C SER A 49 28.18 -46.20 -19.55
N SER A 50 27.71 -47.34 -20.08
CA SER A 50 27.56 -47.85 -21.46
C SER A 50 26.52 -49.00 -21.48
N ILE A 51 25.91 -49.31 -22.62
CA ILE A 51 24.89 -50.37 -22.78
C ILE A 51 25.53 -51.77 -22.77
N PRO A 52 24.90 -52.78 -22.11
CA PRO A 52 24.64 -54.06 -22.78
C PRO A 52 23.14 -54.39 -22.92
N ARG A 53 22.79 -55.25 -23.88
CA ARG A 53 21.46 -55.83 -24.09
C ARG A 53 21.38 -57.24 -23.48
N THR A 54 20.17 -57.69 -23.15
CA THR A 54 19.64 -59.01 -23.63
C THR A 54 18.10 -59.05 -23.58
N ASP A 55 17.56 -60.02 -24.33
CA ASP A 55 16.14 -60.26 -24.66
C ASP A 55 15.31 -60.83 -23.46
N THR A 56 14.00 -61.13 -23.48
CA THR A 56 13.21 -61.85 -24.52
C THR A 56 11.68 -61.79 -24.26
N GLN A 57 10.85 -61.76 -25.34
CA GLN A 57 9.47 -62.33 -25.49
C GLN A 57 8.32 -61.84 -24.54
N HIS A 58 7.00 -61.86 -24.82
CA HIS A 58 6.06 -61.96 -25.98
C HIS A 58 4.72 -61.30 -25.48
N HIS A 59 3.59 -61.05 -26.17
CA HIS A 59 2.97 -61.37 -27.48
C HIS A 59 2.67 -60.03 -28.26
N GLU A 60 1.83 -59.80 -29.29
CA GLU A 60 0.57 -60.29 -29.93
C GLU A 60 -0.74 -59.98 -29.16
N SER A 61 -1.84 -59.48 -29.76
CA SER A 61 -2.29 -59.29 -31.18
C SER A 61 -3.09 -57.95 -31.35
N VAL A 62 -3.02 -57.14 -32.43
CA VAL A 62 -3.49 -57.29 -33.85
C VAL A 62 -5.04 -57.28 -33.95
N SER A 63 -5.79 -56.43 -34.70
CA SER A 63 -5.58 -55.53 -35.88
C SER A 63 -6.31 -54.15 -35.69
N GLN A 64 -6.55 -53.21 -36.65
CA GLN A 64 -6.52 -53.17 -38.13
C GLN A 64 -6.47 -51.73 -38.70
N SER A 65 -5.87 -51.54 -39.89
CA SER A 65 -5.94 -50.34 -40.78
C SER A 65 -6.26 -50.81 -42.22
N PRO A 66 -6.66 -49.97 -43.22
CA PRO A 66 -5.76 -49.08 -43.99
C PRO A 66 -6.48 -47.81 -44.58
N ALA A 67 -6.01 -47.07 -45.60
CA ALA A 67 -4.74 -46.34 -45.86
C ALA A 67 -4.89 -45.45 -47.13
N SER A 68 -3.79 -44.85 -47.64
CA SER A 68 -3.61 -44.20 -48.97
C SER A 68 -4.22 -42.78 -49.19
N ASP A 69 -3.64 -41.86 -49.97
CA ASP A 69 -2.24 -41.69 -50.41
C ASP A 69 -1.95 -40.30 -51.03
N ALA A 70 -0.65 -40.03 -51.29
CA ALA A 70 -0.07 -39.21 -52.39
C ALA A 70 0.96 -38.14 -51.96
N ALA A 71 2.03 -38.02 -52.75
CA ALA A 71 3.13 -37.06 -52.56
C ALA A 71 3.76 -36.65 -53.91
N SER A 72 4.52 -35.56 -53.95
CA SER A 72 5.57 -35.33 -54.96
C SER A 72 6.62 -34.30 -54.49
N SER A 73 7.76 -34.22 -55.17
CA SER A 73 8.96 -33.47 -54.74
C SER A 73 9.89 -33.09 -55.91
N ASN A 74 10.72 -32.05 -55.75
CA ASN A 74 11.94 -31.73 -56.53
C ASN A 74 12.57 -30.40 -56.03
N LYS A 75 13.84 -30.05 -56.29
CA LYS A 75 15.11 -30.80 -56.12
C LYS A 75 16.29 -29.81 -55.97
N LEU A 76 17.48 -30.29 -55.64
CA LEU A 76 18.68 -29.55 -55.22
C LEU A 76 19.62 -29.13 -56.38
N GLN A 77 20.39 -28.03 -56.26
CA GLN A 77 21.87 -28.00 -56.48
C GLN A 77 22.56 -26.66 -56.10
N ARG A 78 23.88 -26.51 -56.34
CA ARG A 78 24.80 -25.54 -55.66
C ARG A 78 25.85 -24.89 -56.59
N ARG A 79 26.16 -23.59 -56.36
CA ARG A 79 27.51 -22.93 -56.35
C ARG A 79 28.34 -22.85 -57.68
N PRO A 80 29.47 -22.08 -57.75
CA PRO A 80 29.95 -20.95 -56.92
C PRO A 80 30.60 -19.74 -57.70
N HIS A 81 31.11 -18.76 -56.92
CA HIS A 81 32.27 -17.86 -57.16
C HIS A 81 32.33 -16.90 -58.36
N ASP A 82 32.64 -15.62 -58.06
CA ASP A 82 33.94 -15.05 -58.42
C ASP A 82 34.35 -13.91 -57.45
N GLU A 83 35.66 -13.59 -57.34
CA GLU A 83 36.20 -12.49 -56.52
C GLU A 83 36.88 -11.42 -57.39
N VAL A 84 36.63 -10.12 -57.11
CA VAL A 84 37.64 -9.07 -57.35
C VAL A 84 37.69 -8.10 -56.16
N ARG A 85 38.91 -7.80 -55.72
CA ARG A 85 39.28 -6.93 -54.58
C ARG A 85 39.56 -5.50 -55.07
N HIS A 86 39.39 -4.48 -54.23
CA HIS A 86 40.44 -3.47 -53.93
C HIS A 86 39.96 -2.32 -52.99
N LYS A 87 40.90 -1.88 -52.15
CA LYS A 87 41.02 -0.65 -51.30
C LYS A 87 42.54 -0.40 -51.18
N PRO A 88 43.06 0.83 -50.95
CA PRO A 88 42.68 1.81 -49.91
C PRO A 88 42.35 3.21 -50.53
N THR A 89 42.48 4.42 -49.96
CA THR A 89 43.20 4.91 -48.76
C THR A 89 42.50 6.12 -48.09
N ALA A 90 43.14 6.67 -47.05
CA ALA A 90 42.64 7.58 -46.02
C ALA A 90 42.76 9.10 -46.30
N ASN A 91 42.11 9.85 -45.39
CA ASN A 91 42.45 11.18 -44.83
C ASN A 91 41.89 12.51 -45.41
N MET A 92 41.11 13.17 -44.54
CA MET A 92 41.08 14.63 -44.23
C MET A 92 40.63 15.66 -45.30
N LEU A 93 40.02 16.80 -44.94
CA LEU A 93 39.03 17.14 -43.89
C LEU A 93 38.41 18.52 -44.24
N HIS A 94 37.25 18.86 -43.64
CA HIS A 94 36.59 20.18 -43.66
C HIS A 94 36.40 20.92 -45.01
N HIS A 95 35.14 21.05 -45.46
CA HIS A 95 34.37 22.28 -45.19
C HIS A 95 32.89 22.20 -45.62
N LYS A 96 32.05 23.01 -44.95
CA LYS A 96 30.84 23.65 -45.51
C LYS A 96 29.66 22.75 -45.96
N VAL A 97 28.94 22.17 -44.99
CA VAL A 97 27.48 21.93 -45.11
C VAL A 97 26.77 22.58 -43.92
N ARG A 98 26.33 23.84 -44.10
CA ARG A 98 25.46 24.56 -43.15
C ARG A 98 24.24 25.09 -43.91
N GLY A 99 23.28 24.21 -44.17
CA GLY A 99 22.11 24.52 -44.99
C GLY A 99 21.34 23.32 -45.52
N SER A 100 20.96 22.37 -44.66
CA SER A 100 19.97 21.31 -44.99
C SER A 100 19.39 20.64 -43.73
N LEU A 101 18.71 21.41 -42.88
CA LEU A 101 17.97 20.88 -41.71
C LEU A 101 16.59 21.53 -41.46
N ASN A 102 16.26 22.65 -42.11
CA ASN A 102 15.00 23.36 -41.84
C ASN A 102 13.79 22.81 -42.63
N GLU A 103 13.99 22.16 -43.78
CA GLU A 103 12.87 21.67 -44.62
C GLU A 103 12.22 20.36 -44.10
N VAL A 104 12.89 19.63 -43.20
CA VAL A 104 12.33 18.41 -42.58
C VAL A 104 11.42 18.75 -41.40
N ALA A 105 11.55 19.95 -40.81
CA ALA A 105 10.82 20.37 -39.61
C ALA A 105 9.38 20.85 -39.87
N GLU A 106 9.03 21.20 -41.11
CA GLU A 106 7.71 21.72 -41.48
C GLU A 106 6.73 20.62 -41.96
N LYS A 107 7.23 19.60 -42.68
CA LYS A 107 6.38 18.53 -43.25
C LYS A 107 5.87 17.50 -42.24
N SER A 108 6.43 17.45 -41.02
CA SER A 108 6.00 16.53 -39.96
C SER A 108 4.77 17.02 -39.17
N LYS A 109 4.37 18.29 -39.29
CA LYS A 109 3.27 18.89 -38.51
C LYS A 109 1.86 18.72 -39.10
N LYS A 110 1.68 17.94 -40.18
CA LYS A 110 0.40 17.90 -40.92
C LYS A 110 -0.04 16.52 -41.41
N LEU A 111 0.23 15.45 -40.64
CA LEU A 111 -0.21 14.10 -41.02
C LEU A 111 -0.43 13.11 -39.84
N ILE A 112 -0.98 13.57 -38.71
CA ILE A 112 -1.62 12.68 -37.72
C ILE A 112 -3.02 13.23 -37.39
N GLY A 113 -4.04 12.59 -37.95
CA GLY A 113 -5.44 12.86 -37.69
C GLY A 113 -6.27 11.59 -37.87
N VAL A 114 -7.40 11.51 -37.16
CA VAL A 114 -8.31 10.34 -37.12
C VAL A 114 -7.70 9.08 -36.48
N GLY A 115 -7.84 8.99 -35.15
CA GLY A 115 -7.48 7.80 -34.37
C GLY A 115 -8.39 7.64 -33.15
N LYS A 116 -9.63 7.18 -33.38
CA LYS A 116 -10.71 6.93 -32.39
C LYS A 116 -10.79 7.94 -31.24
N ILE A 117 -11.61 8.98 -31.45
CA ILE A 117 -12.30 9.64 -30.33
C ILE A 117 -13.08 8.56 -29.57
N ILE A 118 -12.76 8.35 -28.30
CA ILE A 118 -13.61 7.57 -27.40
C ILE A 118 -14.93 8.33 -27.31
N GLN A 119 -16.05 7.68 -27.67
CA GLN A 119 -17.37 8.28 -27.49
C GLN A 119 -17.57 8.55 -26.01
N LYS A 120 -17.53 9.83 -25.63
CA LYS A 120 -18.06 10.30 -24.36
C LYS A 120 -19.56 10.09 -24.42
N VAL A 121 -20.03 9.00 -23.81
CA VAL A 121 -21.46 8.74 -23.64
C VAL A 121 -21.97 9.82 -22.70
N ASP A 122 -22.71 10.80 -23.22
CA ASP A 122 -23.32 11.87 -22.43
C ASP A 122 -24.57 11.36 -21.67
N GLY A 123 -24.35 10.32 -20.85
CA GLY A 123 -25.23 9.92 -19.77
C GLY A 123 -24.89 10.68 -18.49
N PRO A 124 -25.79 10.69 -17.48
CA PRO A 124 -25.50 11.25 -16.18
C PRO A 124 -24.35 10.51 -15.49
N SER A 125 -23.45 11.25 -14.83
CA SER A 125 -22.36 10.72 -14.01
C SER A 125 -22.88 9.71 -12.98
N LYS A 126 -22.43 8.45 -13.05
CA LYS A 126 -22.83 7.39 -12.10
C LYS A 126 -22.27 7.69 -10.70
N PHE A 127 -21.03 8.16 -10.65
CA PHE A 127 -20.38 8.68 -9.43
C PHE A 127 -21.17 9.83 -8.81
N GLY A 128 -21.56 10.82 -9.63
CA GLY A 128 -22.35 11.97 -9.18
C GLY A 128 -23.79 11.62 -8.77
N ALA A 129 -24.37 10.57 -9.36
CA ALA A 129 -25.66 10.03 -8.94
C ALA A 129 -25.55 9.27 -7.60
N LEU A 130 -24.52 8.45 -7.43
CA LEU A 130 -24.29 7.67 -6.20
C LEU A 130 -24.23 8.57 -4.96
N PHE A 131 -23.46 9.66 -5.04
CA PHE A 131 -23.31 10.58 -3.90
C PHE A 131 -24.55 11.47 -3.65
N LYS A 132 -25.54 11.48 -4.57
CA LYS A 132 -26.87 12.06 -4.35
C LYS A 132 -27.88 11.05 -3.78
N HIS A 133 -27.58 9.75 -3.81
CA HIS A 133 -28.50 8.72 -3.33
C HIS A 133 -28.71 8.80 -1.80
N PRO A 134 -29.91 8.52 -1.26
CA PRO A 134 -30.21 8.64 0.18
C PRO A 134 -29.27 7.84 1.11
N LEU A 135 -28.83 6.64 0.71
CA LEU A 135 -27.89 5.81 1.50
C LEU A 135 -26.50 6.44 1.72
N TYR A 136 -26.19 7.52 1.00
CA TYR A 136 -24.98 8.33 1.12
C TYR A 136 -25.24 9.72 1.69
N ASN A 137 -26.47 9.96 2.15
CA ASN A 137 -26.98 11.20 2.73
C ASN A 137 -27.90 10.91 3.93
N LEU A 138 -27.69 9.76 4.60
CA LEU A 138 -28.32 9.45 5.88
C LEU A 138 -27.97 10.54 6.90
N PRO A 139 -28.89 10.93 7.80
CA PRO A 139 -28.55 11.78 8.93
C PRO A 139 -27.43 11.16 9.78
N GLN A 140 -26.50 12.00 10.22
CA GLN A 140 -25.51 11.65 11.24
C GLN A 140 -26.00 12.18 12.61
N PRO A 141 -25.59 11.59 13.74
CA PRO A 141 -25.76 12.19 15.05
C PRO A 141 -25.12 13.58 15.11
N GLU A 142 -25.69 14.49 15.91
CA GLU A 142 -25.13 15.81 16.13
C GLU A 142 -23.83 15.69 16.95
N LEU A 143 -22.72 16.12 16.36
CA LEU A 143 -21.37 15.96 16.92
C LEU A 143 -21.20 16.81 18.18
N GLN A 144 -20.97 16.15 19.31
CA GLN A 144 -20.68 16.82 20.59
C GLN A 144 -19.23 17.31 20.62
N GLN A 145 -18.86 18.14 21.60
CA GLN A 145 -17.48 18.63 21.77
C GLN A 145 -16.47 17.47 21.94
N ASP A 146 -16.90 16.34 22.51
CA ASP A 146 -16.12 15.10 22.68
C ASP A 146 -16.14 14.17 21.45
N ASP A 147 -16.81 14.57 20.37
CA ASP A 147 -16.78 13.86 19.10
C ASP A 147 -15.75 14.43 18.11
N TRP A 148 -15.06 15.51 18.47
CA TRP A 148 -13.96 16.09 17.69
C TRP A 148 -12.60 15.63 18.21
N LEU A 149 -11.66 15.33 17.31
CA LEU A 149 -10.33 14.85 17.71
C LEU A 149 -9.48 15.95 18.33
N MET A 150 -9.54 17.17 17.79
CA MET A 150 -8.87 18.33 18.37
C MET A 150 -9.93 19.36 18.75
N ARG A 151 -9.97 19.72 20.03
CA ARG A 151 -10.82 20.81 20.51
C ARG A 151 -10.18 22.15 20.11
N LEU A 152 -10.98 23.00 19.48
CA LEU A 152 -10.71 24.43 19.41
C LEU A 152 -10.90 25.00 20.83
N LYS A 153 -10.00 25.87 21.31
CA LYS A 153 -10.26 26.64 22.54
C LYS A 153 -11.37 27.67 22.26
N THR A 154 -12.28 27.82 23.21
CA THR A 154 -13.24 28.93 23.24
C THR A 154 -12.61 30.20 23.81
N GLU A 155 -13.31 31.34 23.71
CA GLU A 155 -12.90 32.60 24.37
C GLU A 155 -13.00 32.57 25.91
N GLU A 156 -13.55 31.48 26.47
CA GLU A 156 -13.58 31.20 27.91
C GLU A 156 -12.32 30.38 28.30
N ASP A 157 -12.03 29.29 27.57
CA ASP A 157 -10.79 28.49 27.75
C ASP A 157 -9.51 29.35 27.63
N ALA A 158 -9.54 30.41 26.80
CA ALA A 158 -8.42 31.33 26.64
C ALA A 158 -8.09 32.10 27.94
N LYS A 159 -9.11 32.62 28.64
CA LYS A 159 -8.95 33.44 29.85
C LYS A 159 -8.48 32.61 31.04
N ASP A 160 -9.00 31.39 31.18
CA ASP A 160 -8.55 30.49 32.25
C ASP A 160 -7.07 30.10 32.05
N THR A 161 -6.59 30.03 30.81
CA THR A 161 -5.19 29.70 30.51
C THR A 161 -4.22 30.78 31.01
N GLU A 162 -4.53 32.07 30.79
CA GLU A 162 -3.68 33.20 31.22
C GLU A 162 -3.43 33.23 32.75
N SER A 163 -4.27 32.54 33.54
CA SER A 163 -4.13 32.45 35.00
C SER A 163 -3.37 31.22 35.51
N HIS A 164 -2.93 30.33 34.62
CA HIS A 164 -2.30 29.05 34.99
C HIS A 164 -0.88 28.84 34.42
N GLU A 165 -0.36 29.76 33.61
CA GLU A 165 0.96 29.62 32.98
C GLU A 165 2.14 30.10 33.87
N GLU A 166 1.89 30.67 35.06
CA GLU A 166 2.96 31.12 35.98
C GLU A 166 3.56 30.04 36.91
N GLU A 167 2.96 28.84 37.06
CA GLU A 167 3.28 27.92 38.18
C GLU A 167 3.89 26.53 37.83
N ASN A 168 4.11 26.14 36.56
CA ASN A 168 4.58 24.78 36.23
C ASN A 168 5.66 24.68 35.13
N GLU A 169 6.85 25.20 35.39
CA GLU A 169 8.09 24.63 34.84
C GLU A 169 8.64 23.56 35.80
N ASP A 170 8.51 22.25 35.50
CA ASP A 170 9.68 21.33 35.40
C ASP A 170 9.36 19.85 35.07
N ILE A 171 10.36 19.18 34.46
CA ILE A 171 10.65 17.73 34.42
C ILE A 171 9.56 16.73 33.96
N PHE A 172 9.71 16.23 32.74
CA PHE A 172 9.53 14.80 32.38
C PHE A 172 10.60 14.37 31.35
N PRO A 173 10.98 13.07 31.25
CA PRO A 173 12.21 12.66 30.57
C PRO A 173 12.08 12.55 29.03
N ASP A 174 13.14 12.97 28.33
CA ASP A 174 13.34 12.78 26.88
C ASP A 174 13.70 11.33 26.53
N ASP A 175 13.15 10.84 25.41
CA ASP A 175 13.57 9.62 24.72
C ASP A 175 13.35 9.77 23.19
N SER A 176 13.81 10.90 22.62
CA SER A 176 13.41 11.36 21.28
C SER A 176 14.51 12.07 20.46
N GLU A 177 15.76 11.55 20.44
CA GLU A 177 16.88 12.09 19.62
C GLU A 177 16.61 12.18 18.10
N TRP A 178 15.86 13.18 17.63
CA TRP A 178 15.87 13.74 16.26
C TRP A 178 15.88 15.26 16.29
N GLN A 179 17.02 15.83 16.67
CA GLN A 179 17.30 17.26 16.51
C GLN A 179 17.13 17.67 15.05
N SER A 180 16.15 18.52 14.77
CA SER A 180 16.11 19.33 13.56
C SER A 180 17.09 20.49 13.70
N ASN A 181 17.86 20.80 12.66
CA ASN A 181 18.84 21.91 12.69
C ASN A 181 18.23 23.32 12.57
N SER A 182 16.98 23.47 13.02
CA SER A 182 16.33 24.70 13.45
C SER A 182 16.15 24.57 14.96
N HIS A 183 16.93 25.33 15.72
CA HIS A 183 16.71 25.53 17.15
C HIS A 183 15.49 26.45 17.37
N GLU A 184 14.89 26.32 18.54
CA GLU A 184 13.77 27.11 19.07
C GLU A 184 12.40 26.89 18.39
N GLU A 185 11.34 27.08 19.19
CA GLU A 185 9.92 26.92 18.87
C GLU A 185 9.50 25.56 18.27
N GLY A 186 9.40 24.55 19.16
CA GLY A 186 8.41 23.49 18.98
C GLY A 186 6.98 24.07 19.03
N TYR A 187 6.00 23.37 18.45
CA TYR A 187 4.62 23.88 18.25
C TYR A 187 4.08 24.64 19.45
N ASP A 188 4.02 25.97 19.31
CA ASP A 188 3.42 26.86 20.28
C ASP A 188 1.94 26.49 20.49
N LYS A 189 1.45 26.62 21.72
CA LYS A 189 0.19 26.01 22.21
C LYS A 189 -1.04 26.85 21.84
N VAL A 190 -0.98 27.45 20.66
CA VAL A 190 -1.78 28.57 20.17
C VAL A 190 -3.20 28.14 19.78
N THR A 191 -4.11 29.08 19.94
CA THR A 191 -5.54 29.02 19.60
C THR A 191 -5.80 28.65 18.13
N TRP A 192 -6.04 27.36 17.89
CA TRP A 192 -6.55 26.88 16.59
C TRP A 192 -7.98 27.36 16.36
N THR A 193 -8.22 28.05 15.25
CA THR A 193 -9.56 28.41 14.74
C THR A 193 -9.97 27.52 13.54
N THR A 194 -11.19 27.69 13.04
CA THR A 194 -11.69 27.01 11.82
C THR A 194 -11.57 27.85 10.54
N ASP A 195 -10.81 28.95 10.58
CA ASP A 195 -10.71 29.90 9.47
C ASP A 195 -10.10 29.26 8.20
N VAL A 196 -10.77 29.45 7.08
CA VAL A 196 -10.46 28.85 5.78
C VAL A 196 -9.37 29.62 5.03
N GLU A 197 -9.19 30.91 5.31
CA GLU A 197 -8.17 31.76 4.68
C GLU A 197 -6.82 31.66 5.38
N THR A 198 -6.80 31.43 6.71
CA THR A 198 -5.55 31.29 7.47
C THR A 198 -5.00 29.86 7.49
N HIS A 199 -5.85 28.83 7.62
CA HIS A 199 -5.39 27.46 7.84
C HIS A 199 -5.18 26.66 6.54
N PRO A 200 -4.02 25.97 6.37
CA PRO A 200 -3.74 25.15 5.20
C PRO A 200 -4.66 23.91 5.14
N PRO A 201 -4.91 23.34 3.94
CA PRO A 201 -5.88 22.24 3.77
C PRO A 201 -5.61 20.99 4.63
N TRP A 202 -4.34 20.71 4.94
CA TRP A 202 -3.95 19.57 5.79
C TRP A 202 -4.36 19.79 7.25
N LEU A 203 -4.25 21.02 7.77
CA LEU A 203 -4.63 21.37 9.14
C LEU A 203 -6.16 21.38 9.27
N ARG A 204 -6.86 21.94 8.28
CA ARG A 204 -8.33 21.86 8.22
C ARG A 204 -8.84 20.41 8.12
N PHE A 205 -8.09 19.51 7.50
CA PHE A 205 -8.38 18.07 7.52
C PHE A 205 -8.18 17.47 8.92
N HIS A 206 -7.07 17.80 9.60
CA HIS A 206 -6.81 17.33 10.98
C HIS A 206 -7.88 17.82 11.97
N LEU A 207 -8.27 19.09 11.90
CA LEU A 207 -9.35 19.69 12.71
C LEU A 207 -10.72 19.06 12.39
N GLY A 208 -10.92 18.61 11.14
CA GLY A 208 -12.14 17.95 10.68
C GLY A 208 -12.30 16.47 11.07
N ILE A 209 -11.35 15.88 11.81
CA ILE A 209 -11.44 14.47 12.24
C ILE A 209 -12.44 14.33 13.40
N SER A 210 -13.43 13.45 13.22
CA SER A 210 -14.49 13.18 14.20
C SER A 210 -14.41 11.75 14.77
N ARG A 211 -15.25 11.43 15.75
CA ARG A 211 -15.45 10.08 16.32
C ARG A 211 -15.93 9.04 15.31
N TRP A 212 -16.60 9.49 14.25
CA TRP A 212 -17.35 8.60 13.35
C TRP A 212 -16.74 8.47 11.96
N GLU A 213 -16.07 9.52 11.46
CA GLU A 213 -15.34 9.52 10.18
C GLU A 213 -14.08 10.39 10.22
N LEU A 214 -13.10 10.01 9.39
CA LEU A 214 -11.80 10.70 9.28
C LEU A 214 -11.89 11.98 8.45
N TYR A 215 -12.91 12.10 7.58
CA TYR A 215 -13.21 13.29 6.81
C TYR A 215 -14.68 13.26 6.38
N ASN A 216 -15.38 14.39 6.44
CA ASN A 216 -16.71 14.49 5.85
C ASN A 216 -16.56 14.56 4.32
N ARG A 217 -17.12 13.59 3.59
CA ARG A 217 -17.06 13.54 2.12
C ARG A 217 -17.70 14.74 1.41
N LYS A 218 -18.54 15.53 2.09
CA LYS A 218 -19.16 16.76 1.55
C LYS A 218 -18.28 18.00 1.74
N ASP A 219 -17.22 17.93 2.54
CA ASP A 219 -16.32 19.05 2.82
C ASP A 219 -15.50 19.43 1.56
N PRO A 220 -15.59 20.68 1.05
CA PRO A 220 -14.76 21.14 -0.06
C PRO A 220 -13.25 21.09 0.24
N ASN A 221 -12.83 21.07 1.50
CA ASN A 221 -11.43 20.91 1.89
C ASN A 221 -10.82 19.59 1.40
N LEU A 222 -11.60 18.52 1.25
CA LEU A 222 -11.10 17.23 0.71
C LEU A 222 -10.54 17.40 -0.72
N ALA A 223 -11.17 18.24 -1.54
CA ALA A 223 -10.69 18.59 -2.88
C ALA A 223 -9.48 19.53 -2.83
N GLN A 224 -9.45 20.47 -1.87
CA GLN A 224 -8.32 21.38 -1.68
C GLN A 224 -7.06 20.64 -1.20
N LEU A 225 -7.19 19.67 -0.29
CA LEU A 225 -6.10 18.84 0.23
C LEU A 225 -5.55 17.87 -0.82
N THR A 226 -6.42 17.17 -1.57
CA THR A 226 -5.96 16.29 -2.64
C THR A 226 -5.29 17.07 -3.78
N HIS A 227 -5.77 18.27 -4.11
CA HIS A 227 -5.07 19.19 -5.01
C HIS A 227 -3.71 19.64 -4.44
N TYR A 228 -3.66 20.05 -3.17
CA TYR A 228 -2.45 20.48 -2.47
C TYR A 228 -1.35 19.41 -2.54
N LEU A 229 -1.64 18.17 -2.17
CA LEU A 229 -0.69 17.06 -2.25
C LEU A 229 -0.20 16.81 -3.70
N ALA A 230 -1.09 16.94 -4.68
CA ALA A 230 -0.77 16.73 -6.09
C ALA A 230 0.15 17.82 -6.67
N THR A 231 0.00 19.09 -6.28
CA THR A 231 0.63 20.24 -6.95
C THR A 231 1.65 21.00 -6.12
N GLN A 232 1.57 20.98 -4.78
CA GLN A 232 2.39 21.82 -3.92
C GLN A 232 3.88 21.45 -4.04
N ARG A 233 4.76 22.46 -4.00
CA ARG A 233 6.22 22.25 -4.02
C ARG A 233 6.65 21.39 -2.83
N ILE A 234 7.41 20.33 -3.08
CA ILE A 234 8.08 19.57 -2.01
C ILE A 234 9.29 20.36 -1.51
N LEU A 235 9.45 20.48 -0.19
CA LEU A 235 10.57 21.15 0.47
C LEU A 235 11.62 20.16 1.02
N GLY A 236 11.18 18.98 1.47
CA GLY A 236 12.07 17.96 2.02
C GLY A 236 11.53 16.55 1.81
N ALA A 237 12.46 15.59 1.72
CA ALA A 237 12.16 14.17 1.63
C ALA A 237 13.13 13.37 2.51
N VAL A 238 12.63 12.58 3.45
CA VAL A 238 13.43 11.73 4.35
C VAL A 238 12.86 10.32 4.41
N GLN A 239 13.65 9.31 4.78
CA GLN A 239 13.13 7.95 4.82
C GLN A 239 12.52 7.61 6.18
N LYS A 240 11.28 7.08 6.18
CA LYS A 240 10.63 6.65 7.42
C LYS A 240 11.45 5.55 8.10
N LYS A 241 11.69 5.72 9.42
CA LYS A 241 12.27 4.68 10.29
C LYS A 241 11.31 3.51 10.51
N GLY A 242 11.88 2.32 10.72
CA GLY A 242 11.13 1.11 11.10
C GLY A 242 10.11 0.62 10.06
N GLY A 243 10.30 0.95 8.78
CA GLY A 243 9.44 0.47 7.71
C GLY A 243 9.90 -0.88 7.17
N THR A 244 8.98 -1.82 6.99
CA THR A 244 9.23 -3.12 6.34
C THR A 244 9.59 -2.97 4.86
N GLN A 245 9.01 -1.99 4.17
CA GLN A 245 9.33 -1.61 2.79
C GLN A 245 9.60 -0.11 2.66
N LEU A 246 10.05 0.33 1.48
CA LEU A 246 10.48 1.70 1.20
C LEU A 246 9.32 2.72 1.27
N LYS A 247 9.29 3.49 2.36
CA LYS A 247 8.34 4.61 2.59
C LYS A 247 9.13 5.89 2.88
N LEU A 248 8.80 7.00 2.23
CA LEU A 248 9.39 8.32 2.51
C LEU A 248 8.38 9.21 3.24
N LEU A 249 8.87 10.11 4.09
CA LEU A 249 8.11 11.24 4.61
C LEU A 249 8.47 12.46 3.77
N ILE A 250 7.45 13.16 3.30
CA ILE A 250 7.54 14.30 2.38
C ILE A 250 6.99 15.53 3.09
N SER A 251 7.78 16.59 3.13
CA SER A 251 7.44 17.87 3.76
C SER A 251 7.13 18.93 2.70
N PHE A 252 6.03 19.64 2.90
CA PHE A 252 5.56 20.77 2.09
C PHE A 252 5.73 22.09 2.88
N PRO A 253 5.48 23.27 2.27
CA PRO A 253 5.33 24.53 3.01
C PRO A 253 4.25 24.44 4.08
N ASN A 254 4.26 25.41 5.01
CA ASN A 254 3.30 25.50 6.11
C ASN A 254 3.18 24.17 6.87
N TYR A 255 4.32 23.53 7.15
CA TYR A 255 4.52 22.30 7.94
C TYR A 255 3.78 21.02 7.49
N GLY A 256 3.01 21.06 6.41
CA GLY A 256 2.21 19.91 5.96
C GLY A 256 3.07 18.72 5.51
N GLN A 257 2.65 17.50 5.87
CA GLN A 257 3.38 16.27 5.57
C GLN A 257 2.55 15.19 4.88
N ALA A 258 3.21 14.34 4.09
CA ALA A 258 2.64 13.15 3.49
C ALA A 258 3.58 11.94 3.56
N LEU A 259 2.98 10.75 3.65
CA LEU A 259 3.66 9.47 3.49
C LEU A 259 3.68 9.11 1.99
N LEU A 260 4.87 9.03 1.41
CA LEU A 260 5.10 8.64 0.02
C LEU A 260 5.41 7.14 -0.07
N LYS A 261 4.67 6.44 -0.94
CA LYS A 261 5.04 5.11 -1.44
C LYS A 261 5.34 5.17 -2.94
N PRO A 262 6.51 4.69 -3.41
CA PRO A 262 6.87 4.73 -4.82
C PRO A 262 6.31 3.54 -5.61
N MET A 263 6.19 3.71 -6.92
CA MET A 263 5.90 2.62 -7.85
C MET A 263 7.02 1.55 -7.83
N LYS A 264 6.77 0.42 -7.17
CA LYS A 264 7.64 -0.77 -7.18
C LYS A 264 7.29 -1.80 -8.26
N GLN A 265 6.06 -1.80 -8.78
CA GLN A 265 5.59 -2.77 -9.79
C GLN A 265 4.73 -2.09 -10.87
N SER A 266 4.65 -2.72 -12.05
CA SER A 266 3.79 -2.27 -13.14
C SER A 266 2.30 -2.40 -12.79
N ARG A 267 1.48 -1.47 -13.29
CA ARG A 267 0.02 -1.46 -13.11
C ARG A 267 -0.71 -2.68 -13.72
N HIS A 268 0.00 -3.48 -14.52
CA HIS A 268 -0.48 -4.73 -15.12
C HIS A 268 0.16 -6.00 -14.53
N ALA A 269 1.05 -5.89 -13.54
CA ALA A 269 1.76 -7.03 -12.97
C ALA A 269 0.99 -7.62 -11.78
N GLU A 270 0.44 -8.83 -11.94
CA GLU A 270 -0.07 -9.61 -10.80
C GLU A 270 1.09 -10.11 -9.92
N THR A 271 0.85 -10.22 -8.62
CA THR A 271 1.77 -10.85 -7.65
C THR A 271 1.86 -12.34 -7.93
N ASP A 272 3.08 -12.86 -8.10
CA ASP A 272 3.35 -14.28 -8.34
C ASP A 272 2.59 -15.18 -7.34
N VAL A 273 1.95 -16.24 -7.84
CA VAL A 273 1.08 -17.14 -7.06
C VAL A 273 1.80 -17.86 -5.93
N ASN A 274 3.12 -18.03 -6.03
CA ASN A 274 3.98 -18.70 -5.04
C ASN A 274 4.42 -17.75 -3.91
N LEU A 275 4.21 -16.43 -4.04
CA LEU A 275 4.51 -15.48 -2.97
C LEU A 275 3.45 -15.53 -1.88
N PHE A 276 3.91 -15.65 -0.63
CA PHE A 276 3.10 -15.45 0.57
C PHE A 276 2.73 -13.96 0.70
N TYR A 277 1.58 -13.68 1.31
CA TYR A 277 1.05 -12.33 1.56
C TYR A 277 2.08 -11.35 2.18
N PHE A 278 2.87 -11.80 3.15
CA PHE A 278 3.91 -10.99 3.80
C PHE A 278 5.13 -10.68 2.91
N SER A 279 5.29 -11.39 1.79
CA SER A 279 6.33 -11.22 0.75
C SER A 279 5.80 -10.59 -0.54
N ASP A 280 4.57 -10.06 -0.55
CA ASP A 280 4.12 -9.17 -1.63
C ASP A 280 4.85 -7.81 -1.57
N PHE A 281 4.77 -7.01 -2.62
CA PHE A 281 5.28 -5.63 -2.65
C PHE A 281 4.18 -4.65 -2.23
N GLU A 282 4.57 -3.52 -1.63
CA GLU A 282 3.70 -2.36 -1.56
C GLU A 282 3.66 -1.61 -2.91
N ARG A 283 2.46 -1.20 -3.32
CA ARG A 283 2.16 -0.58 -4.61
C ARG A 283 1.52 0.79 -4.38
N HIS A 284 1.91 1.81 -5.15
CA HIS A 284 1.38 3.17 -5.05
C HIS A 284 -0.09 3.25 -5.49
N ASN A 285 -0.43 2.61 -6.61
CA ASN A 285 -1.80 2.59 -7.13
C ASN A 285 -2.78 1.86 -6.20
N ALA A 286 -2.30 0.96 -5.34
CA ALA A 286 -3.11 0.27 -4.35
C ALA A 286 -3.59 1.19 -3.21
N GLU A 287 -2.74 2.09 -2.69
CA GLU A 287 -3.17 3.07 -1.67
C GLU A 287 -4.19 4.07 -2.23
N ILE A 288 -3.95 4.57 -3.44
CA ILE A 288 -4.87 5.50 -4.12
C ILE A 288 -6.21 4.80 -4.38
N ALA A 289 -6.19 3.58 -4.92
CA ALA A 289 -7.40 2.81 -5.17
C ALA A 289 -8.12 2.41 -3.88
N ALA A 290 -7.42 2.12 -2.79
CA ALA A 290 -8.04 1.88 -1.49
C ALA A 290 -8.81 3.11 -1.01
N PHE A 291 -8.19 4.30 -0.99
CA PHE A 291 -8.85 5.56 -0.60
C PHE A 291 -10.11 5.84 -1.43
N HIS A 292 -10.03 5.67 -2.75
CA HIS A 292 -11.20 5.83 -3.61
C HIS A 292 -12.30 4.79 -3.33
N LEU A 293 -11.95 3.52 -3.05
CA LEU A 293 -12.92 2.47 -2.74
C LEU A 293 -13.60 2.66 -1.37
N ASP A 294 -12.84 3.01 -0.33
CA ASP A 294 -13.34 3.33 1.01
C ASP A 294 -14.35 4.49 1.00
N ARG A 295 -14.06 5.54 0.21
CA ARG A 295 -14.95 6.67 -0.08
C ARG A 295 -16.23 6.25 -0.83
N LEU A 296 -16.16 5.22 -1.66
CA LEU A 296 -17.33 4.67 -2.40
C LEU A 296 -18.17 3.72 -1.56
N LEU A 297 -17.59 2.97 -0.63
CA LEU A 297 -18.33 2.22 0.39
C LEU A 297 -18.93 3.17 1.45
N GLY A 298 -18.46 4.42 1.50
CA GLY A 298 -18.91 5.46 2.43
C GLY A 298 -18.42 5.20 3.86
N PHE A 299 -17.23 4.61 3.98
CA PHE A 299 -16.58 4.38 5.27
C PHE A 299 -15.84 5.64 5.75
N ASN A 300 -15.13 6.33 4.86
CA ASN A 300 -14.37 7.55 5.11
C ASN A 300 -13.30 7.38 6.22
N ARG A 301 -12.44 6.35 6.09
CA ARG A 301 -11.48 5.87 7.12
C ARG A 301 -10.04 5.75 6.65
N ILE A 302 -9.79 5.91 5.36
CA ILE A 302 -8.43 6.02 4.79
C ILE A 302 -8.04 7.49 4.70
N PRO A 303 -6.87 7.92 5.20
CA PRO A 303 -6.39 9.30 5.03
C PRO A 303 -6.34 9.68 3.54
N PRO A 304 -6.66 10.92 3.13
CA PRO A 304 -6.70 11.26 1.71
C PRO A 304 -5.38 10.94 1.00
N VAL A 305 -5.46 10.12 -0.06
CA VAL A 305 -4.32 9.69 -0.88
C VAL A 305 -4.48 10.21 -2.30
N VAL A 306 -3.40 10.73 -2.89
CA VAL A 306 -3.37 11.15 -4.29
C VAL A 306 -2.14 10.64 -5.01
N GLY A 307 -2.27 10.37 -6.31
CA GLY A 307 -1.18 10.07 -7.22
C GLY A 307 -0.43 11.33 -7.65
N ARG A 308 0.90 11.23 -7.70
CA ARG A 308 1.78 12.29 -8.24
C ARG A 308 2.86 11.67 -9.12
N LEU A 309 3.25 12.37 -10.17
CA LEU A 309 4.42 12.06 -10.98
C LEU A 309 5.53 13.04 -10.56
N ILE A 310 6.56 12.55 -9.86
CA ILE A 310 7.64 13.38 -9.31
C ILE A 310 8.95 13.21 -10.07
N ASN A 311 9.80 14.24 -10.05
CA ASN A 311 11.19 14.14 -10.49
C ASN A 311 12.07 13.68 -9.32
N VAL A 312 12.54 12.43 -9.32
CA VAL A 312 13.31 11.86 -8.19
C VAL A 312 14.65 12.56 -7.93
N THR A 313 15.12 13.38 -8.88
CA THR A 313 16.35 14.17 -8.74
C THR A 313 16.06 15.46 -7.96
N THR A 314 15.16 16.30 -8.47
CA THR A 314 14.88 17.62 -7.87
C THR A 314 13.93 17.58 -6.68
N GLU A 315 13.03 16.59 -6.61
CA GLU A 315 12.02 16.43 -5.53
C GLU A 315 12.36 15.34 -4.50
N ILE A 316 13.52 14.67 -4.62
CA ILE A 316 14.05 13.80 -3.54
C ILE A 316 15.56 13.98 -3.39
N LYS A 317 16.36 13.59 -4.39
CA LYS A 317 17.82 13.44 -4.27
C LYS A 317 18.54 14.71 -3.81
N GLU A 318 18.15 15.86 -4.37
CA GLU A 318 18.82 17.15 -4.15
C GLU A 318 18.34 17.87 -2.88
N ILE A 319 17.19 17.48 -2.33
CA ILE A 319 16.57 18.11 -1.16
C ILE A 319 16.56 17.21 0.10
N THR A 320 17.06 15.97 0.00
CA THR A 320 17.07 15.04 1.13
C THR A 320 18.21 15.31 2.11
N THR A 321 17.87 15.61 3.35
CA THR A 321 18.81 15.72 4.47
C THR A 321 19.24 14.36 5.03
N ASP A 322 18.52 13.28 4.69
CA ASP A 322 18.77 11.94 5.21
C ASP A 322 20.00 11.31 4.53
N ARG A 323 21.13 11.34 5.24
CA ARG A 323 22.41 10.72 4.82
C ARG A 323 22.34 9.21 4.58
N ARG A 324 21.27 8.52 4.99
CA ARG A 324 21.03 7.11 4.68
C ARG A 324 20.38 6.96 3.31
N LEU A 325 19.38 7.79 3.01
CA LEU A 325 18.65 7.79 1.74
C LEU A 325 19.53 8.28 0.59
N SER A 326 20.20 9.42 0.75
CA SER A 326 21.03 10.05 -0.29
C SER A 326 22.16 9.14 -0.80
N LYS A 327 22.75 8.32 0.07
CA LYS A 327 23.78 7.32 -0.28
C LYS A 327 23.28 6.15 -1.14
N THR A 328 21.97 5.97 -1.29
CA THR A 328 21.38 4.89 -2.10
C THR A 328 21.07 5.29 -3.54
N PHE A 329 21.29 6.56 -3.91
CA PHE A 329 21.08 7.04 -5.27
C PHE A 329 22.21 6.62 -6.22
N PHE A 330 21.84 6.07 -7.38
CA PHE A 330 22.75 5.69 -8.45
C PHE A 330 22.10 5.91 -9.83
N THR A 331 22.92 5.88 -10.88
CA THR A 331 22.44 5.86 -12.28
C THR A 331 22.48 4.42 -12.77
N SER A 332 21.38 3.91 -13.33
CA SER A 332 21.34 2.55 -13.87
C SER A 332 22.09 2.45 -15.22
N PRO A 333 22.40 1.22 -15.69
CA PRO A 333 22.95 1.00 -17.04
C PRO A 333 22.08 1.54 -18.19
N ALA A 334 20.79 1.83 -17.94
CA ALA A 334 19.88 2.44 -18.89
C ALA A 334 19.83 3.99 -18.82
N GLY A 335 20.65 4.61 -17.97
CA GLY A 335 20.67 6.07 -17.77
C GLY A 335 19.61 6.62 -16.82
N ASN A 336 18.80 5.76 -16.19
CA ASN A 336 17.77 6.18 -15.24
C ASN A 336 18.36 6.51 -13.87
N VAL A 337 17.81 7.52 -13.19
CA VAL A 337 18.13 7.80 -11.78
C VAL A 337 17.32 6.87 -10.89
N CYS A 338 18.01 6.10 -10.07
CA CYS A 338 17.46 5.07 -9.20
C CYS A 338 17.87 5.28 -7.75
N PHE A 339 17.05 4.79 -6.81
CA PHE A 339 17.41 4.66 -5.40
C PHE A 339 16.72 3.44 -4.78
N TYR A 340 17.19 3.00 -3.62
CA TYR A 340 16.63 1.80 -2.94
C TYR A 340 16.39 1.98 -1.44
N GLY A 341 16.98 2.98 -0.77
CA GLY A 341 16.79 3.21 0.67
C GLY A 341 17.33 2.09 1.56
N GLN A 342 16.84 2.05 2.82
CA GLN A 342 17.29 1.15 3.88
C GLN A 342 16.07 0.68 4.70
N CYS A 343 15.48 -0.45 4.30
CA CYS A 343 14.31 -1.08 4.91
C CYS A 343 14.49 -2.61 4.96
N GLU A 344 13.58 -3.32 5.63
CA GLU A 344 13.71 -4.76 5.86
C GLU A 344 13.64 -5.59 4.55
N TYR A 345 12.65 -5.32 3.69
CA TYR A 345 12.44 -6.05 2.43
C TYR A 345 12.50 -5.12 1.22
N TYR A 346 13.20 -5.57 0.17
CA TYR A 346 13.25 -4.92 -1.14
C TYR A 346 13.84 -3.49 -1.12
N CYS A 347 14.82 -3.26 -0.24
CA CYS A 347 15.71 -2.09 -0.24
C CYS A 347 17.15 -2.52 -0.55
N SER A 348 17.40 -2.98 -1.78
CA SER A 348 18.74 -3.32 -2.30
C SER A 348 18.94 -2.82 -3.74
N VAL A 349 20.17 -2.85 -4.25
CA VAL A 349 20.51 -2.50 -5.64
C VAL A 349 19.80 -3.39 -6.68
N GLU A 350 19.34 -4.58 -6.26
CA GLU A 350 18.54 -5.51 -7.07
C GLU A 350 17.04 -5.15 -7.09
N HIS A 351 16.56 -4.38 -6.09
CA HIS A 351 15.16 -3.98 -5.92
C HIS A 351 14.96 -2.44 -5.89
N PRO A 352 15.61 -1.67 -6.78
CA PRO A 352 15.53 -0.21 -6.76
C PRO A 352 14.17 0.27 -7.25
N VAL A 353 13.84 1.52 -6.91
CA VAL A 353 12.86 2.31 -7.64
C VAL A 353 13.60 3.31 -8.52
N CYS A 354 13.15 3.44 -9.77
CA CYS A 354 13.85 4.19 -10.82
C CYS A 354 12.90 5.13 -11.54
N GLY A 355 13.34 6.36 -11.81
CA GLY A 355 12.64 7.25 -12.72
C GLY A 355 12.79 6.82 -14.19
N GLN A 356 12.06 7.47 -15.08
CA GLN A 356 12.17 7.27 -16.54
C GLN A 356 12.43 8.60 -17.27
N PRO A 357 13.70 9.04 -17.40
CA PRO A 357 14.85 8.64 -16.58
C PRO A 357 14.84 9.30 -15.19
N HIS A 358 14.07 10.39 -15.02
CA HIS A 358 13.91 11.10 -13.73
C HIS A 358 12.49 11.02 -13.15
N MET A 359 11.46 10.82 -13.99
CA MET A 359 10.06 10.84 -13.54
C MET A 359 9.64 9.49 -12.95
N LEU A 360 9.05 9.50 -11.75
CA LEU A 360 8.56 8.32 -11.03
C LEU A 360 7.13 8.55 -10.54
N GLU A 361 6.26 7.55 -10.71
CA GLU A 361 4.92 7.56 -10.12
C GLU A 361 4.98 7.23 -8.62
N VAL A 362 4.24 7.99 -7.82
CA VAL A 362 4.16 7.81 -6.37
C VAL A 362 2.73 8.06 -5.87
N SER A 363 2.39 7.50 -4.71
CA SER A 363 1.19 7.83 -3.96
C SER A 363 1.58 8.64 -2.73
N LEU A 364 0.93 9.79 -2.54
CA LEU A 364 1.06 10.65 -1.36
C LEU A 364 -0.18 10.50 -0.49
N ALA A 365 -0.05 9.82 0.64
CA ALA A 365 -1.09 9.75 1.66
C ALA A 365 -0.88 10.89 2.68
N THR A 366 -1.94 11.64 3.00
CA THR A 366 -1.88 12.69 4.03
C THR A 366 -1.42 12.07 5.35
N MET A 367 -0.46 12.70 6.04
CA MET A 367 -0.14 12.30 7.41
C MET A 367 -1.34 12.55 8.32
N LEU A 368 -1.61 11.64 9.26
CA LEU A 368 -2.48 11.89 10.41
C LEU A 368 -1.81 12.91 11.35
N PRO A 369 -2.54 13.50 12.31
CA PRO A 369 -1.92 14.33 13.34
C PRO A 369 -0.83 13.56 14.10
N ASP A 370 0.14 14.28 14.64
CA ASP A 370 1.25 13.65 15.35
C ASP A 370 0.78 12.87 16.59
N LEU A 371 1.51 11.84 16.98
CA LEU A 371 1.16 10.99 18.12
C LEU A 371 1.24 11.72 19.47
N THR A 372 1.99 12.81 19.56
CA THR A 372 2.02 13.71 20.71
C THR A 372 0.72 14.51 20.90
N ILE A 373 0.02 14.83 19.81
CA ILE A 373 -1.21 15.63 19.80
C ILE A 373 -2.45 14.71 19.78
N ALA A 374 -2.42 13.66 18.97
CA ALA A 374 -3.50 12.68 18.84
C ALA A 374 -2.96 11.24 18.94
N PRO A 375 -2.76 10.73 20.17
CA PRO A 375 -2.35 9.34 20.41
C PRO A 375 -3.26 8.33 19.70
N ARG A 376 -2.65 7.27 19.16
CA ARG A 376 -3.35 6.18 18.47
C ARG A 376 -2.96 4.82 19.03
N ARG A 377 -3.99 4.05 19.38
CA ARG A 377 -3.85 2.67 19.83
C ARG A 377 -3.77 1.73 18.64
N SER A 378 -2.65 1.01 18.52
CA SER A 378 -2.57 -0.12 17.60
C SER A 378 -3.20 -1.36 18.24
N TRP A 379 -4.08 -2.02 17.50
CA TRP A 379 -4.78 -3.24 17.92
C TRP A 379 -4.42 -4.40 17.01
N ARG A 380 -4.06 -5.54 17.60
CA ARG A 380 -3.84 -6.79 16.86
C ARG A 380 -5.17 -7.34 16.35
N SER A 381 -5.29 -7.59 15.05
CA SER A 381 -6.46 -8.23 14.46
C SER A 381 -6.65 -9.65 15.03
N PRO A 382 -7.88 -10.08 15.40
CA PRO A 382 -8.15 -11.48 15.76
C PRO A 382 -7.83 -12.41 14.58
N TRP A 383 -8.27 -12.01 13.38
CA TRP A 383 -7.99 -12.69 12.10
C TRP A 383 -6.60 -12.37 11.52
N ARG A 384 -5.66 -11.86 12.32
CA ARG A 384 -4.24 -11.79 11.91
C ARG A 384 -3.77 -13.20 11.53
N ARG A 385 -3.27 -13.33 10.30
CA ARG A 385 -2.62 -14.56 9.78
C ARG A 385 -1.41 -14.98 10.63
N SER A 386 -0.86 -16.15 10.35
CA SER A 386 0.28 -16.68 11.11
C SER A 386 1.58 -15.89 10.93
N TYR A 387 1.83 -15.33 9.74
CA TYR A 387 3.14 -14.85 9.28
C TYR A 387 4.19 -15.97 9.32
N SER A 388 3.77 -17.15 8.86
CA SER A 388 4.56 -18.37 8.80
C SER A 388 4.29 -19.12 7.50
N ARG A 389 5.30 -19.82 6.98
CA ARG A 389 5.20 -20.70 5.81
C ARG A 389 4.57 -22.07 6.12
N THR A 390 4.43 -22.41 7.40
CA THR A 390 4.03 -23.77 7.85
C THR A 390 2.97 -23.79 8.95
N LYS A 391 2.84 -22.72 9.74
CA LYS A 391 1.82 -22.64 10.81
C LYS A 391 0.54 -22.00 10.27
N LEU A 392 -0.60 -22.65 10.51
CA LEU A 392 -1.92 -22.02 10.41
C LEU A 392 -2.24 -21.24 11.69
N ALA A 393 -2.94 -20.11 11.55
CA ALA A 393 -3.55 -19.34 12.62
C ALA A 393 -4.70 -20.11 13.29
N GLN A 394 -5.26 -19.59 14.39
CA GLN A 394 -6.33 -20.30 15.11
C GLN A 394 -7.65 -20.29 14.32
N TRP A 395 -8.02 -19.14 13.77
CA TRP A 395 -9.23 -18.96 12.94
C TRP A 395 -9.20 -19.74 11.61
N GLU A 396 -8.01 -20.17 11.16
CA GLU A 396 -7.83 -21.04 9.98
C GLU A 396 -8.08 -22.54 10.30
N LYS A 397 -8.24 -22.89 11.59
CA LYS A 397 -8.49 -24.26 12.08
C LYS A 397 -9.86 -24.43 12.72
N ASP A 398 -10.36 -23.37 13.34
CA ASP A 398 -11.56 -23.36 14.16
C ASP A 398 -12.68 -22.60 13.44
N PRO A 399 -13.74 -23.29 12.96
CA PRO A 399 -14.85 -22.65 12.27
C PRO A 399 -15.73 -21.82 13.22
N ALA A 400 -15.72 -22.10 14.53
CA ALA A 400 -16.47 -21.39 15.56
C ALA A 400 -15.66 -20.25 16.21
N TYR A 401 -14.48 -19.92 15.67
CA TYR A 401 -13.54 -18.96 16.27
C TYR A 401 -14.18 -17.60 16.62
N CYS A 402 -15.12 -17.11 15.81
CA CYS A 402 -15.78 -15.83 16.10
C CYS A 402 -16.60 -15.86 17.40
N ASP A 403 -17.09 -17.00 17.86
CA ASP A 403 -17.87 -17.05 19.12
C ASP A 403 -16.99 -16.82 20.36
N THR A 404 -15.68 -17.10 20.26
CA THR A 404 -14.69 -16.64 21.23
C THR A 404 -14.40 -15.14 21.06
N VAL A 405 -14.32 -14.63 19.83
CA VAL A 405 -14.10 -13.20 19.56
C VAL A 405 -15.27 -12.36 20.09
N LYS A 406 -16.53 -12.78 19.87
CA LYS A 406 -17.76 -12.15 20.38
C LYS A 406 -17.80 -12.03 21.92
N GLN A 407 -17.00 -12.81 22.64
CA GLN A 407 -16.86 -12.75 24.11
C GLN A 407 -15.64 -11.94 24.57
N THR A 408 -14.68 -11.66 23.67
CA THR A 408 -13.38 -11.06 23.98
C THR A 408 -13.43 -9.53 23.86
N PRO A 409 -13.11 -8.75 24.91
CA PRO A 409 -12.97 -7.29 24.80
C PRO A 409 -11.87 -6.89 23.79
N PRO A 410 -12.05 -5.83 22.98
CA PRO A 410 -13.20 -4.91 22.92
C PRO A 410 -14.34 -5.36 21.96
N TYR A 411 -14.30 -6.58 21.41
CA TYR A 411 -15.23 -7.04 20.36
C TYR A 411 -16.60 -7.49 20.89
N ASN A 412 -16.73 -7.64 22.21
CA ASN A 412 -17.96 -8.01 22.90
C ASN A 412 -18.91 -6.84 23.19
N GLN A 413 -18.55 -5.61 22.82
CA GLN A 413 -19.31 -4.39 23.10
C GLN A 413 -19.25 -3.39 21.93
N GLY A 414 -20.27 -2.52 21.85
CA GLY A 414 -20.34 -1.45 20.85
C GLY A 414 -20.33 -1.94 19.41
N THR A 415 -19.81 -1.13 18.49
CA THR A 415 -19.74 -1.43 17.06
C THR A 415 -18.51 -2.23 16.64
N ARG A 416 -17.57 -2.47 17.56
CA ARG A 416 -16.18 -2.88 17.25
C ARG A 416 -16.07 -4.17 16.43
N LEU A 417 -17.01 -5.11 16.58
CA LEU A 417 -17.05 -6.33 15.77
C LEU A 417 -17.50 -6.06 14.33
N VAL A 418 -18.56 -5.27 14.12
CA VAL A 418 -19.03 -4.93 12.75
C VAL A 418 -18.07 -3.96 12.04
N ASP A 419 -17.32 -3.16 12.79
CA ASP A 419 -16.20 -2.38 12.27
C ASP A 419 -15.05 -3.22 11.71
N LEU A 420 -14.71 -4.35 12.36
CA LEU A 420 -13.77 -5.31 11.77
C LEU A 420 -14.32 -5.97 10.50
N ILE A 421 -15.64 -6.14 10.40
CA ILE A 421 -16.27 -6.80 9.25
C ILE A 421 -16.36 -5.84 8.05
N ASP A 422 -16.66 -4.56 8.24
CA ASP A 422 -16.54 -3.54 7.19
C ASP A 422 -15.12 -3.47 6.62
N MET A 423 -14.10 -3.48 7.50
CA MET A 423 -12.70 -3.52 7.10
C MET A 423 -12.35 -4.82 6.34
N ALA A 424 -12.87 -5.98 6.78
CA ALA A 424 -12.69 -7.25 6.08
C ALA A 424 -13.39 -7.30 4.71
N VAL A 425 -14.53 -6.62 4.56
CA VAL A 425 -15.21 -6.45 3.26
C VAL A 425 -14.37 -5.57 2.33
N LEU A 426 -13.84 -4.44 2.82
CA LEU A 426 -12.91 -3.60 2.06
C LEU A 426 -11.67 -4.41 1.62
N ASP A 427 -10.99 -5.05 2.58
CA ASP A 427 -9.79 -5.85 2.33
C ASP A 427 -10.08 -7.00 1.35
N PHE A 428 -11.23 -7.67 1.41
CA PHE A 428 -11.60 -8.72 0.46
C PHE A 428 -11.85 -8.17 -0.95
N LEU A 429 -12.60 -7.08 -1.09
CA LEU A 429 -12.85 -6.42 -2.39
C LEU A 429 -11.54 -6.05 -3.08
N MET A 430 -10.58 -5.48 -2.33
CA MET A 430 -9.26 -5.12 -2.86
C MET A 430 -8.22 -6.24 -2.80
N SER A 431 -8.55 -7.42 -2.26
CA SER A 431 -7.67 -8.58 -2.05
C SER A 431 -6.42 -8.30 -1.20
N ASN A 432 -6.52 -7.43 -0.18
CA ASN A 432 -5.48 -7.22 0.81
C ASN A 432 -5.46 -8.36 1.85
N MET A 433 -4.36 -9.12 1.90
CA MET A 433 -4.21 -10.24 2.84
C MET A 433 -3.50 -9.87 4.16
N ASP A 434 -2.90 -8.67 4.26
CA ASP A 434 -1.86 -8.35 5.26
C ASP A 434 -2.38 -7.54 6.46
N ARG A 435 -3.70 -7.53 6.70
CA ARG A 435 -4.36 -6.80 7.80
C ARG A 435 -4.03 -7.41 9.18
N HIS A 436 -2.78 -7.27 9.62
CA HIS A 436 -2.31 -7.79 10.91
C HIS A 436 -2.77 -6.95 12.11
N HIS A 437 -2.92 -5.66 11.91
CA HIS A 437 -3.27 -4.67 12.92
C HIS A 437 -4.22 -3.62 12.32
N TYR A 438 -4.88 -2.87 13.19
CA TYR A 438 -5.66 -1.67 12.87
C TYR A 438 -5.42 -0.61 13.96
N GLU A 439 -5.68 0.66 13.68
CA GLU A 439 -5.50 1.75 14.65
C GLU A 439 -6.84 2.43 15.03
N THR A 440 -6.90 3.01 16.22
CA THR A 440 -7.97 3.93 16.66
C THR A 440 -7.36 5.11 17.41
N PHE A 441 -7.94 6.31 17.30
CA PHE A 441 -7.57 7.42 18.19
C PHE A 441 -7.95 7.10 19.64
N GLU A 442 -7.05 7.36 20.60
CA GLU A 442 -7.27 6.94 21.99
C GLU A 442 -8.34 7.78 22.71
N GLN A 443 -8.43 9.06 22.36
CA GLN A 443 -9.42 10.02 22.87
C GLN A 443 -10.88 9.58 22.67
N PHE A 444 -11.18 8.86 21.60
CA PHE A 444 -12.51 8.32 21.36
C PHE A 444 -12.78 6.97 22.07
N GLY A 445 -11.74 6.35 22.66
CA GLY A 445 -11.83 5.09 23.40
C GLY A 445 -12.20 3.90 22.50
N ASN A 446 -13.16 3.08 22.95
CA ASN A 446 -13.59 1.91 22.18
C ASN A 446 -14.63 2.24 21.09
N ASN A 447 -15.45 3.27 21.30
CA ASN A 447 -16.57 3.67 20.44
C ASN A 447 -16.12 4.70 19.40
N THR A 448 -15.48 4.19 18.35
CA THR A 448 -14.88 4.94 17.23
C THR A 448 -14.74 4.02 16.02
N PHE A 449 -14.68 4.61 14.83
CA PHE A 449 -14.25 3.89 13.62
C PHE A 449 -12.79 3.40 13.72
N LEU A 450 -12.41 2.49 12.81
CA LEU A 450 -11.05 1.96 12.69
C LEU A 450 -10.31 2.61 11.53
N LEU A 451 -9.06 2.99 11.74
CA LEU A 451 -8.20 3.58 10.71
C LEU A 451 -7.73 2.50 9.73
N HIS A 452 -8.12 2.65 8.46
CA HIS A 452 -7.82 1.72 7.37
C HIS A 452 -6.44 2.01 6.75
N LEU A 453 -5.35 1.89 7.53
CA LEU A 453 -3.99 2.27 7.10
C LEU A 453 -3.25 1.18 6.32
N ASP A 454 -2.14 1.53 5.64
CA ASP A 454 -1.21 0.62 4.96
C ASP A 454 -1.90 -0.41 4.02
N ASN A 455 -2.59 0.08 2.98
CA ASN A 455 -3.31 -0.73 2.01
C ASN A 455 -2.45 -1.12 0.78
N GLY A 456 -1.15 -0.81 0.79
CA GLY A 456 -0.26 -0.95 -0.37
C GLY A 456 -0.11 -2.38 -0.94
N ARG A 457 -0.46 -3.43 -0.18
CA ARG A 457 -0.51 -4.82 -0.67
C ARG A 457 -1.87 -5.21 -1.27
N ALA A 458 -2.82 -4.28 -1.34
CA ALA A 458 -4.06 -4.44 -2.09
C ALA A 458 -3.79 -4.48 -3.60
N PHE A 459 -4.78 -4.96 -4.36
CA PHE A 459 -4.72 -5.07 -5.82
C PHE A 459 -3.49 -5.84 -6.33
N GLY A 460 -2.94 -6.77 -5.53
CA GLY A 460 -1.86 -7.67 -5.96
C GLY A 460 -2.29 -8.66 -7.03
N ARG A 461 -3.54 -9.17 -7.00
CA ARG A 461 -4.10 -10.08 -8.00
C ARG A 461 -5.51 -9.66 -8.43
N HIS A 462 -5.85 -9.92 -9.70
CA HIS A 462 -7.16 -9.79 -10.33
C HIS A 462 -7.71 -11.10 -10.89
N SER A 463 -6.85 -12.07 -11.24
CA SER A 463 -7.28 -13.39 -11.72
C SER A 463 -7.82 -14.26 -10.58
N GLN A 464 -7.29 -14.07 -9.37
CA GLN A 464 -7.67 -14.77 -8.14
C GLN A 464 -8.54 -13.89 -7.22
N ASP A 465 -9.41 -14.52 -6.43
CA ASP A 465 -10.03 -13.94 -5.24
C ASP A 465 -9.62 -14.79 -4.04
N GLU A 466 -9.25 -14.17 -2.92
CA GLU A 466 -8.78 -14.87 -1.72
C GLU A 466 -9.92 -14.97 -0.67
N PRO A 467 -10.61 -16.12 -0.57
CA PRO A 467 -11.78 -16.24 0.30
C PRO A 467 -11.44 -16.11 1.79
N SER A 468 -10.20 -16.43 2.21
CA SER A 468 -9.82 -16.36 3.63
C SER A 468 -9.75 -14.95 4.20
N ILE A 469 -9.78 -13.88 3.37
CA ILE A 469 -9.95 -12.50 3.86
C ILE A 469 -11.39 -12.28 4.38
N LEU A 470 -12.38 -12.96 3.79
CA LEU A 470 -13.80 -12.82 4.14
C LEU A 470 -14.21 -13.68 5.36
N ALA A 471 -13.26 -14.43 5.95
CA ALA A 471 -13.48 -15.25 7.14
C ALA A 471 -14.15 -14.53 8.33
N PRO A 472 -13.89 -13.23 8.64
CA PRO A 472 -14.61 -12.53 9.70
C PRO A 472 -16.11 -12.44 9.44
N LEU A 473 -16.53 -12.10 8.21
CA LEU A 473 -17.94 -12.07 7.84
C LEU A 473 -18.57 -13.48 7.93
N GLN A 474 -17.88 -14.49 7.40
CA GLN A 474 -18.37 -15.86 7.31
C GLN A 474 -18.45 -16.58 8.67
N GLN A 475 -17.53 -16.31 9.60
CA GLN A 475 -17.51 -16.91 10.94
C GLN A 475 -18.40 -16.15 11.93
N CYS A 476 -18.50 -14.83 11.80
CA CYS A 476 -19.31 -14.03 12.72
C CYS A 476 -20.78 -13.94 12.32
N CYS A 477 -21.07 -14.05 11.02
CA CYS A 477 -22.38 -13.84 10.39
C CYS A 477 -23.08 -12.56 10.89
N ARG A 478 -22.38 -11.42 10.84
CA ARG A 478 -22.94 -10.10 11.13
C ARG A 478 -22.42 -9.04 10.15
N ILE A 479 -23.22 -8.02 9.83
CA ILE A 479 -22.85 -6.86 9.00
C ILE A 479 -23.72 -5.65 9.36
N ARG A 480 -23.21 -4.42 9.18
CA ARG A 480 -24.03 -3.19 9.27
C ARG A 480 -25.13 -3.16 8.20
N ARG A 481 -26.31 -2.66 8.56
CA ARG A 481 -27.40 -2.37 7.61
C ARG A 481 -26.96 -1.31 6.59
N SER A 482 -26.26 -0.26 7.01
CA SER A 482 -25.77 0.78 6.10
C SER A 482 -24.79 0.21 5.05
N THR A 483 -23.79 -0.56 5.48
CA THR A 483 -22.86 -1.26 4.58
C THR A 483 -23.60 -2.22 3.64
N PHE A 484 -24.48 -3.08 4.16
CA PHE A 484 -25.20 -4.06 3.34
C PHE A 484 -26.07 -3.39 2.25
N LEU A 485 -26.78 -2.31 2.60
CA LEU A 485 -27.60 -1.56 1.64
C LEU A 485 -26.75 -0.87 0.57
N ARG A 486 -25.58 -0.32 0.92
CA ARG A 486 -24.64 0.26 -0.05
C ARG A 486 -24.01 -0.80 -0.95
N LEU A 487 -23.61 -1.96 -0.40
CA LEU A 487 -23.10 -3.09 -1.19
C LEU A 487 -24.16 -3.60 -2.19
N ARG A 488 -25.43 -3.70 -1.79
CA ARG A 488 -26.53 -4.02 -2.69
C ARG A 488 -26.68 -2.97 -3.79
N LEU A 489 -26.73 -1.69 -3.45
CA LEU A 489 -26.81 -0.60 -4.43
C LEU A 489 -25.67 -0.67 -5.46
N LEU A 490 -24.42 -0.82 -5.00
CA LEU A 490 -23.22 -0.92 -5.84
C LEU A 490 -23.19 -2.16 -6.76
N SER A 491 -24.10 -3.13 -6.56
CA SER A 491 -24.27 -4.29 -7.44
C SER A 491 -25.28 -4.07 -8.58
N LEU A 492 -26.09 -3.01 -8.51
CA LEU A 492 -27.09 -2.68 -9.54
C LEU A 492 -26.43 -2.09 -10.80
N PRO A 493 -26.98 -2.30 -12.02
CA PRO A 493 -26.38 -1.80 -13.26
C PRO A 493 -26.10 -0.29 -13.28
N ASP A 494 -27.00 0.51 -12.70
CA ASP A 494 -26.90 1.97 -12.69
C ASP A 494 -25.80 2.48 -11.74
N PHE A 495 -25.48 1.72 -10.70
CA PHE A 495 -24.49 2.09 -9.66
C PHE A 495 -23.30 1.13 -9.58
N ARG A 496 -23.09 0.32 -10.64
CA ARG A 496 -22.11 -0.76 -10.73
C ARG A 496 -20.72 -0.33 -10.23
N LEU A 497 -20.20 -1.06 -9.24
CA LEU A 497 -18.95 -0.72 -8.53
C LEU A 497 -17.77 -0.47 -9.48
N SER A 498 -17.56 -1.31 -10.50
CA SER A 498 -16.46 -1.11 -11.47
C SER A 498 -16.58 0.17 -12.31
N ASP A 499 -17.79 0.57 -12.71
CA ASP A 499 -18.03 1.81 -13.47
C ASP A 499 -17.79 3.04 -12.58
N ILE A 500 -18.29 3.02 -11.34
CA ILE A 500 -18.11 4.13 -10.41
C ILE A 500 -16.66 4.22 -9.92
N MET A 501 -15.99 3.09 -9.68
CA MET A 501 -14.59 3.07 -9.30
C MET A 501 -13.70 3.64 -10.41
N ARG A 502 -14.00 3.31 -11.68
CA ARG A 502 -13.38 3.94 -12.86
C ARG A 502 -13.57 5.46 -12.88
N GLU A 503 -14.81 5.94 -12.73
CA GLU A 503 -15.14 7.38 -12.74
C GLU A 503 -14.59 8.14 -11.52
N SER A 504 -14.47 7.46 -10.37
CA SER A 504 -13.81 7.98 -9.18
C SER A 504 -12.31 8.15 -9.43
N LEU A 505 -11.64 7.17 -10.04
CA LEU A 505 -10.20 7.17 -10.28
C LEU A 505 -9.74 8.13 -11.39
N THR A 506 -10.60 8.56 -12.33
CA THR A 506 -10.24 9.58 -13.33
C THR A 506 -10.10 11.00 -12.75
N GLN A 507 -10.43 11.18 -11.47
CA GLN A 507 -10.19 12.43 -10.73
C GLN A 507 -8.74 12.55 -10.26
N ASP A 508 -8.00 11.44 -10.18
CA ASP A 508 -6.60 11.42 -9.73
C ASP A 508 -5.64 11.95 -10.82
N PRO A 509 -4.58 12.71 -10.49
CA PRO A 509 -3.62 13.22 -11.47
C PRO A 509 -2.92 12.14 -12.31
N LEU A 510 -2.63 10.96 -11.75
CA LEU A 510 -1.97 9.86 -12.46
C LEU A 510 -2.87 9.18 -13.50
N SER A 511 -4.18 9.46 -13.50
CA SER A 511 -5.11 9.04 -14.57
C SER A 511 -4.69 9.58 -15.94
N ARG A 512 -4.01 10.73 -15.98
CA ARG A 512 -3.46 11.36 -17.20
C ARG A 512 -2.24 10.63 -17.76
N VAL A 513 -1.57 9.80 -16.95
CA VAL A 513 -0.45 8.97 -17.37
C VAL A 513 -0.97 7.62 -17.87
N ALA A 514 -1.86 6.97 -17.11
CA ALA A 514 -2.57 5.75 -17.45
C ALA A 514 -3.76 5.52 -16.47
N PRO A 515 -4.67 4.56 -16.72
CA PRO A 515 -5.61 4.10 -15.69
C PRO A 515 -4.90 3.53 -14.46
N LEU A 516 -5.36 3.89 -13.24
CA LEU A 516 -4.73 3.44 -11.98
C LEU A 516 -4.95 1.96 -11.69
N LEU A 517 -6.12 1.44 -12.04
CA LEU A 517 -6.44 0.01 -12.06
C LEU A 517 -6.68 -0.44 -13.50
N SER A 518 -6.33 -1.69 -13.80
CA SER A 518 -6.61 -2.33 -15.09
C SER A 518 -8.06 -2.83 -15.17
N GLU A 519 -8.58 -3.05 -16.38
CA GLU A 519 -9.93 -3.61 -16.58
C GLU A 519 -10.18 -4.92 -15.82
N PRO A 520 -9.23 -5.88 -15.72
CA PRO A 520 -9.39 -7.04 -14.87
C PRO A 520 -9.53 -6.73 -13.37
N HIS A 521 -8.82 -5.72 -12.82
CA HIS A 521 -9.02 -5.31 -11.42
C HIS A 521 -10.40 -4.71 -11.19
N LEU A 522 -10.88 -3.87 -12.12
CA LEU A 522 -12.21 -3.28 -12.04
C LEU A 522 -13.30 -4.38 -12.13
N SER A 523 -13.17 -5.32 -13.07
CA SER A 523 -14.05 -6.49 -13.18
C SER A 523 -14.00 -7.40 -11.93
N ALA A 524 -12.83 -7.55 -11.31
CA ALA A 524 -12.68 -8.31 -10.07
C ALA A 524 -13.43 -7.68 -8.89
N LEU A 525 -13.58 -6.35 -8.82
CA LEU A 525 -14.38 -5.69 -7.78
C LEU A 525 -15.85 -6.13 -7.83
N ASP A 526 -16.47 -6.16 -9.01
CA ASP A 526 -17.86 -6.64 -9.14
C ASP A 526 -18.00 -8.12 -8.76
N ARG A 527 -17.05 -8.96 -9.20
CA ARG A 527 -17.01 -10.40 -8.91
C ARG A 527 -16.85 -10.68 -7.41
N ARG A 528 -16.05 -9.86 -6.71
CA ARG A 528 -15.87 -9.93 -5.26
C ARG A 528 -17.10 -9.39 -4.53
N LEU A 529 -17.71 -8.30 -5.00
CA LEU A 529 -18.95 -7.75 -4.44
C LEU A 529 -20.08 -8.80 -4.45
N ALA A 530 -20.25 -9.52 -5.57
CA ALA A 530 -21.19 -10.63 -5.65
C ALA A 530 -20.92 -11.72 -4.59
N LYS A 531 -19.65 -12.07 -4.34
CA LYS A 531 -19.25 -13.03 -3.28
C LYS A 531 -19.50 -12.51 -1.87
N VAL A 532 -19.34 -11.22 -1.61
CA VAL A 532 -19.72 -10.61 -0.31
C VAL A 532 -21.23 -10.71 -0.10
N LEU A 533 -22.03 -10.34 -1.09
CA LEU A 533 -23.49 -10.43 -1.02
C LEU A 533 -23.97 -11.88 -0.85
N GLN A 534 -23.35 -12.84 -1.54
CA GLN A 534 -23.61 -14.27 -1.35
C GLN A 534 -23.25 -14.74 0.07
N ALA A 535 -22.13 -14.30 0.64
CA ALA A 535 -21.75 -14.64 2.01
C ALA A 535 -22.76 -14.09 3.04
N VAL A 536 -23.27 -12.87 2.87
CA VAL A 536 -24.36 -12.33 3.71
C VAL A 536 -25.63 -13.17 3.56
N GLN A 537 -26.03 -13.52 2.34
CA GLN A 537 -27.22 -14.36 2.10
C GLN A 537 -27.10 -15.71 2.83
N THR A 538 -25.98 -16.43 2.68
CA THR A 538 -25.76 -17.73 3.35
C THR A 538 -25.67 -17.63 4.88
N CYS A 539 -25.42 -16.44 5.44
CA CYS A 539 -25.61 -16.17 6.86
C CYS A 539 -27.09 -15.95 7.21
N GLN A 540 -27.83 -15.15 6.43
CA GLN A 540 -29.26 -14.89 6.63
C GLN A 540 -30.14 -16.15 6.47
N GLU A 541 -29.68 -17.15 5.72
CA GLU A 541 -30.29 -18.48 5.61
C GLU A 541 -30.15 -19.35 6.88
N LYS A 542 -29.39 -18.88 7.89
CA LYS A 542 -29.03 -19.64 9.11
C LYS A 542 -29.21 -18.89 10.42
N HIS A 543 -29.22 -17.56 10.39
CA HIS A 543 -29.22 -16.69 11.56
C HIS A 543 -30.09 -15.46 11.30
N ASP A 544 -30.92 -15.08 12.29
CA ASP A 544 -31.78 -13.90 12.19
C ASP A 544 -31.04 -12.59 12.52
N ASP A 545 -29.99 -12.64 13.35
CA ASP A 545 -29.29 -11.47 13.92
C ASP A 545 -28.16 -10.91 13.03
N VAL A 546 -28.15 -11.26 11.75
CA VAL A 546 -27.06 -10.93 10.81
C VAL A 546 -26.96 -9.44 10.50
N ILE A 547 -28.10 -8.74 10.47
CA ILE A 547 -28.13 -7.31 10.15
C ILE A 547 -28.09 -6.50 11.44
N TYR A 548 -26.90 -6.01 11.79
CA TYR A 548 -26.74 -5.00 12.85
C TYR A 548 -27.33 -3.68 12.36
N ASN A 549 -28.41 -3.23 13.00
CA ASN A 549 -29.19 -2.09 12.54
C ASN A 549 -28.60 -0.76 13.04
N ASP A 550 -27.79 -0.13 12.20
CA ASP A 550 -27.13 1.15 12.45
C ASP A 550 -27.88 2.36 11.86
N ILE A 551 -29.20 2.21 11.63
CA ILE A 551 -30.08 3.23 11.00
C ILE A 551 -31.41 3.39 11.79
N GLU A 552 -31.46 2.94 13.04
CA GLU A 552 -32.68 3.05 13.87
C GLU A 552 -32.96 4.50 14.29
N GLY A 553 -34.22 4.92 14.09
CA GLY A 553 -34.65 6.32 14.22
C GLY A 553 -35.22 6.92 12.93
N HIS A 554 -35.00 6.31 11.76
CA HIS A 554 -35.46 6.84 10.47
C HIS A 554 -36.69 6.14 9.86
N ASP A 555 -37.05 4.94 10.35
CA ASP A 555 -38.23 4.17 9.88
C ASP A 555 -39.60 4.75 10.38
N GLN A 556 -39.63 5.99 10.90
CA GLN A 556 -40.87 6.73 11.23
C GLN A 556 -41.31 7.73 10.13
N GLY A 557 -40.61 7.81 9.00
CA GLY A 557 -41.14 8.39 7.77
C GLY A 557 -42.25 7.50 7.16
N PRO A 558 -43.15 8.04 6.31
CA PRO A 558 -44.23 7.26 5.72
C PRO A 558 -43.69 6.11 4.85
N ARG A 559 -44.30 4.92 5.00
CA ARG A 559 -43.91 3.67 4.32
C ARG A 559 -44.23 3.67 2.82
N SER A 560 -43.51 4.47 2.03
CA SER A 560 -43.76 4.60 0.59
C SER A 560 -42.56 5.13 -0.23
N ALA A 561 -41.38 4.51 -0.11
CA ALA A 561 -40.24 4.78 -1.03
C ALA A 561 -39.09 3.74 -1.09
N VAL A 562 -39.19 2.56 -0.45
CA VAL A 562 -38.05 1.60 -0.37
C VAL A 562 -38.44 0.18 -0.83
N THR A 563 -39.06 0.10 -2.00
CA THR A 563 -39.28 -1.16 -2.75
C THR A 563 -39.24 -0.89 -4.25
N ALA A 564 -38.03 -0.78 -4.80
CA ALA A 564 -37.68 -0.86 -6.22
C ALA A 564 -36.21 -1.29 -6.32
#